data_AF-A0A2D4G147-F1
#
_entry.id   AF-A0A2D4G147-F1
#
_cell.length_a   1.000
_cell.length_b   1.000
_cell.length_c   1.000
_cell.angle_alpha   90.00
_cell.angle_beta   90.00
_cell.angle_gamma   90.00
#
_symmetry.space_group_name_H-M   'P 1'
#
loop_
_entity.id
_entity.type
_entity.pdbx_description
1 polymer ?
#
loop_
_entity_poly.entity_id
_entity_poly.type
_entity_poly.pdbx_seq_one_letter_code
_entity_poly.pdbx_strand_id
1 'polypeptide(L)'
;MPWEQIRDVPVLYHITGAISFVNEIPWVIEPVYIAQWGSMWIMMRREKRDRRHFKRMRFPPFDDEEPPLDYADNILDVEPLEAIQLELDPEEDAPVLDWFYDHQPLKDSRKYVNGSTYQRWQFTLPMMSTLYRLANQLLTDLVDDNYFYLFDLKAFFTSKALNMAIPGGPKFEPLVRDINLQDEDWNEFNDINKIIIRQPIRTEYKIAFPYLYNNLPHHVHLTWYHTPNVVFIKTEDPDLPAFYFDPLINPISHRHSVKSQEPLPDDDEEFELPESVEPFLKETPLYTDNTANGIALLWAPRPFNLRSGRTRRALDIPLVKNWYREHCPAGQPVKVRVSYQKLLKYYVLNALKHRPPKAQKKRYLFRSFKATKFFQSTKLDWVEVGLQVCRQGYNMLNLLIHRKNLNYLHLDYNFNLKPVKTLTTKERKKSRFGNAFHLCREVLRLTKLVVDSHVQYRLGNVDAFQLSDGL
;
A
#
# COMPACT_ATOMS: atom_id res chain seq x y z
N MET A 1 -2.90 14.46 3.58
CA MET A 1 -2.98 13.65 2.33
C MET A 1 -3.29 14.61 1.19
N PRO A 2 -3.03 14.29 -0.10
CA PRO A 2 -3.17 15.29 -1.18
C PRO A 2 -4.58 15.88 -1.37
N TRP A 3 -5.61 15.17 -0.92
CA TRP A 3 -7.02 15.61 -0.95
C TRP A 3 -7.45 16.44 0.26
N GLU A 4 -6.58 16.63 1.24
CA GLU A 4 -6.85 17.43 2.44
C GLU A 4 -6.06 18.74 2.38
N GLN A 5 -6.73 19.87 2.65
CA GLN A 5 -6.06 21.17 2.77
C GLN A 5 -5.43 21.36 4.16
N ILE A 6 -6.20 21.04 5.20
CA ILE A 6 -5.84 21.22 6.61
C ILE A 6 -6.10 19.91 7.35
N ARG A 7 -5.22 19.58 8.29
CA ARG A 7 -5.44 18.47 9.21
C ARG A 7 -5.08 18.90 10.61
N ASP A 8 -6.10 19.04 11.44
CA ASP A 8 -5.89 19.22 12.86
C ASP A 8 -5.58 17.89 13.54
N VAL A 9 -4.49 17.86 14.29
CA VAL A 9 -4.02 16.68 15.02
C VAL A 9 -3.99 16.94 16.53
N PRO A 10 -4.27 15.92 17.36
CA PRO A 10 -4.09 16.03 18.80
C PRO A 10 -2.60 16.07 19.13
N VAL A 11 -2.19 17.10 19.87
CA VAL A 11 -0.80 17.33 20.25
C VAL A 11 -0.64 17.16 21.75
N LEU A 12 0.42 16.46 22.14
CA LEU A 12 0.91 16.36 23.50
C LEU A 12 2.23 17.12 23.59
N TYR A 13 2.24 18.27 24.26
CA TYR A 13 3.41 19.16 24.32
C TYR A 13 3.88 19.35 25.75
N HIS A 14 5.19 19.58 25.92
CA HIS A 14 5.77 19.90 27.22
C HIS A 14 5.39 21.33 27.62
N ILE A 15 5.09 21.57 28.90
CA ILE A 15 4.58 22.86 29.41
C ILE A 15 5.52 24.06 29.15
N THR A 16 6.81 23.80 29.02
CA THR A 16 7.82 24.81 28.68
C THR A 16 8.05 24.99 27.17
N GLY A 17 7.26 24.32 26.32
CA GLY A 17 7.45 24.30 24.87
C GLY A 17 8.68 23.53 24.39
N ALA A 18 9.27 22.67 25.25
CA ALA A 18 10.52 21.96 24.93
C ALA A 18 10.36 20.99 23.76
N ILE A 19 9.27 20.24 23.69
CA ILE A 19 8.99 19.29 22.61
C ILE A 19 7.48 19.14 22.40
N SER A 20 7.05 18.96 21.15
CA SER A 20 5.68 18.70 20.75
C SER A 20 5.57 17.31 20.10
N PHE A 21 4.63 16.47 20.56
CA PHE A 21 4.36 15.15 19.98
C PHE A 21 2.95 15.12 19.37
N VAL A 22 2.83 14.63 18.14
CA VAL A 22 1.52 14.28 17.57
C VAL A 22 1.06 12.97 18.21
N ASN A 23 -0.03 13.02 18.98
CA ASN A 23 -0.56 11.89 19.75
C ASN A 23 -1.75 11.23 19.03
N GLU A 24 -1.54 10.88 17.77
CA GLU A 24 -2.53 10.21 16.93
C GLU A 24 -1.91 9.04 16.17
N ILE A 25 -2.72 8.01 15.95
CA ILE A 25 -2.41 6.92 15.02
C ILE A 25 -3.33 7.11 13.81
N PRO A 26 -2.81 7.22 12.59
CA PRO A 26 -3.63 7.49 11.40
C PRO A 26 -4.38 6.24 10.97
N TRP A 27 -5.52 5.98 11.61
CA TRP A 27 -6.45 4.91 11.24
C TRP A 27 -7.26 5.33 10.01
N VAL A 28 -7.27 4.48 9.00
CA VAL A 28 -8.02 4.67 7.76
C VAL A 28 -8.83 3.41 7.43
N ILE A 29 -9.97 3.60 6.78
CA ILE A 29 -10.74 2.50 6.21
C ILE A 29 -10.03 2.05 4.94
N GLU A 30 -9.61 0.78 4.88
CA GLU A 30 -8.77 0.26 3.80
C GLU A 30 -9.35 0.46 2.38
N PRO A 31 -10.62 0.10 2.08
CA PRO A 31 -11.18 0.34 0.74
C PRO A 31 -11.29 1.82 0.39
N VAL A 32 -11.69 2.68 1.33
CA VAL A 32 -11.78 4.14 1.11
C VAL A 32 -10.42 4.72 0.79
N TYR A 33 -9.39 4.36 1.56
CA TYR A 33 -8.04 4.86 1.38
C TYR A 33 -7.46 4.47 0.02
N ILE A 34 -7.70 3.23 -0.43
CA ILE A 34 -7.25 2.78 -1.75
C ILE A 34 -8.01 3.53 -2.86
N ALA A 35 -9.32 3.71 -2.71
CA ALA A 35 -10.14 4.47 -3.66
C ALA A 35 -9.72 5.95 -3.74
N GLN A 36 -9.45 6.61 -2.61
CA GLN A 36 -8.93 7.97 -2.55
C GLN A 36 -7.63 8.07 -3.36
N TRP A 37 -6.67 7.18 -3.12
CA TRP A 37 -5.43 7.15 -3.90
C TRP A 37 -5.64 6.76 -5.38
N GLY A 38 -6.67 5.96 -5.69
CA GLY A 38 -7.09 5.67 -7.07
C GLY A 38 -7.56 6.93 -7.79
N SER A 39 -8.38 7.75 -7.13
CA SER A 39 -8.79 9.05 -7.66
C SER A 39 -7.60 10.01 -7.82
N MET A 40 -6.64 10.01 -6.88
CA MET A 40 -5.41 10.81 -6.98
C MET A 40 -4.59 10.41 -8.20
N TRP A 41 -4.49 9.11 -8.47
CA TRP A 41 -3.77 8.61 -9.64
C TRP A 41 -4.36 9.13 -10.96
N ILE A 42 -5.68 9.14 -11.08
CA ILE A 42 -6.37 9.68 -12.26
C ILE A 42 -6.12 11.18 -12.39
N MET A 43 -6.34 11.94 -11.31
CA MET A 43 -6.18 13.39 -11.31
C MET A 43 -4.75 13.83 -11.62
N MET A 44 -3.75 13.23 -10.97
CA MET A 44 -2.35 13.56 -11.20
C MET A 44 -1.90 13.22 -12.63
N ARG A 45 -2.42 12.12 -13.22
CA ARG A 45 -2.12 11.76 -14.61
C ARG A 45 -2.77 12.69 -15.61
N ARG A 46 -4.03 13.07 -15.40
CA ARG A 46 -4.74 14.06 -16.23
C ARG A 46 -4.04 15.40 -16.18
N GLU A 47 -3.74 15.90 -14.98
CA GLU A 47 -3.05 17.18 -14.80
C GLU A 47 -1.68 17.19 -15.48
N LYS A 48 -0.91 16.10 -15.36
CA LYS A 48 0.39 15.98 -16.02
C LYS A 48 0.29 15.95 -17.55
N ARG A 49 -0.79 15.42 -18.11
CA ARG A 49 -1.06 15.42 -19.56
C ARG A 49 -1.46 16.81 -20.05
N ASP A 50 -2.33 17.48 -19.31
CA ASP A 50 -3.00 18.71 -19.75
C ASP A 50 -2.13 19.96 -19.50
N ARG A 51 -1.31 19.95 -18.44
CA ARG A 51 -0.42 21.07 -18.11
C ARG A 51 0.80 21.12 -19.04
N ARG A 52 0.90 22.19 -19.86
CA ARG A 52 2.01 22.40 -20.80
C ARG A 52 3.40 22.45 -20.16
N HIS A 53 3.54 23.14 -19.03
CA HIS A 53 4.80 23.26 -18.31
C HIS A 53 4.57 23.00 -16.81
N PHE A 54 4.97 21.80 -16.37
CA PHE A 54 4.95 21.45 -14.95
C PHE A 54 6.27 21.86 -14.31
N LYS A 55 6.27 22.97 -13.56
CA LYS A 55 7.45 23.44 -12.81
C LYS A 55 7.48 22.78 -11.44
N ARG A 56 8.49 21.95 -11.19
CA ARG A 56 8.74 21.38 -9.85
C ARG A 56 9.20 22.46 -8.87
N MET A 57 8.86 22.29 -7.60
CA MET A 57 9.36 23.16 -6.53
C MET A 57 10.88 23.06 -6.36
N ARG A 58 11.49 24.10 -5.80
CA ARG A 58 12.93 24.11 -5.53
C ARG A 58 13.19 23.52 -4.15
N PHE A 59 14.34 22.85 -4.02
CA PHE A 59 14.80 22.26 -2.76
C PHE A 59 16.20 22.76 -2.42
N PRO A 60 16.43 23.22 -1.18
CA PRO A 60 15.45 23.46 -0.10
C PRO A 60 14.40 24.55 -0.46
N PRO A 61 13.18 24.53 0.13
CA PRO A 61 12.15 25.51 -0.21
C PRO A 61 12.39 26.92 0.35
N PHE A 62 13.16 27.05 1.44
CA PHE A 62 13.58 28.31 2.06
C PHE A 62 15.09 28.39 2.12
N ASP A 63 15.63 29.61 2.21
CA ASP A 63 17.08 29.83 2.29
C ASP A 63 17.67 29.32 3.62
N ASP A 64 18.97 29.03 3.63
CA ASP A 64 19.69 28.51 4.80
C ASP A 64 19.67 29.50 5.99
N GLU A 65 19.66 30.80 5.69
CA GLU A 65 19.74 31.90 6.67
C GLU A 65 18.37 32.47 7.07
N GLU A 66 17.29 32.07 6.40
CA GLU A 66 15.94 32.52 6.72
C GLU A 66 15.42 31.83 8.00
N PRO A 67 15.01 32.58 9.03
CA PRO A 67 14.46 31.99 10.24
C PRO A 67 13.13 31.26 9.93
N PRO A 68 12.80 30.16 10.65
CA PRO A 68 11.56 29.44 10.45
C PRO A 68 10.35 30.36 10.66
N LEU A 69 9.51 30.46 9.63
CA LEU A 69 8.30 31.28 9.64
C LEU A 69 7.42 30.98 10.85
N ASP A 70 6.78 32.02 11.37
CA ASP A 70 5.80 31.88 12.43
C ASP A 70 4.41 31.63 11.85
N TYR A 71 3.70 30.65 12.42
CA TYR A 71 2.41 30.21 11.91
C TYR A 71 1.34 31.29 12.07
N ALA A 72 1.31 31.95 13.24
CA ALA A 72 0.31 32.97 13.56
C ALA A 72 0.38 34.17 12.60
N ASP A 73 1.60 34.63 12.29
CA ASP A 73 1.79 35.84 11.48
C ASP A 73 1.66 35.59 9.96
N ASN A 74 1.99 34.39 9.49
CA ASN A 74 2.15 34.14 8.05
C ASN A 74 1.14 33.14 7.45
N ILE A 75 0.56 32.25 8.26
CA ILE A 75 -0.19 31.08 7.74
C ILE A 75 -1.62 31.04 8.27
N LEU A 76 -1.86 31.50 9.50
CA LEU A 76 -3.15 31.35 10.18
C LEU A 76 -4.31 32.00 9.40
N ASP A 77 -4.09 33.19 8.86
CA ASP A 77 -5.11 33.97 8.15
C ASP A 77 -5.14 33.72 6.63
N VAL A 78 -4.26 32.84 6.11
CA VAL A 78 -4.17 32.54 4.69
C VAL A 78 -5.00 31.30 4.36
N GLU A 79 -5.99 31.48 3.48
CA GLU A 79 -6.77 30.34 2.96
C GLU A 79 -5.88 29.46 2.07
N PRO A 80 -5.80 28.14 2.35
CA PRO A 80 -5.02 27.24 1.52
C PRO A 80 -5.64 27.13 0.12
N LEU A 81 -4.78 26.93 -0.88
CA LEU A 81 -5.19 26.52 -2.21
C LEU A 81 -6.06 25.25 -2.16
N GLU A 82 -6.81 25.03 -3.24
CA GLU A 82 -7.65 23.85 -3.38
C GLU A 82 -6.80 22.56 -3.36
N ALA A 83 -7.28 21.57 -2.62
CA ALA A 83 -6.66 20.25 -2.58
C ALA A 83 -6.93 19.48 -3.88
N ILE A 84 -6.22 18.37 -4.09
CA ILE A 84 -6.52 17.50 -5.24
C ILE A 84 -7.79 16.71 -4.91
N GLN A 85 -8.90 17.05 -5.55
CA GLN A 85 -10.16 16.33 -5.45
C GLN A 85 -10.68 16.03 -6.86
N LEU A 86 -11.06 14.77 -7.11
CA LEU A 86 -11.74 14.39 -8.35
C LEU A 86 -13.20 14.79 -8.22
N GLU A 87 -13.72 15.47 -9.23
CA GLU A 87 -15.16 15.73 -9.32
C GLU A 87 -15.89 14.38 -9.51
N LEU A 88 -16.70 14.02 -8.51
CA LEU A 88 -17.47 12.79 -8.49
C LEU A 88 -18.84 13.01 -9.12
N ASP A 89 -19.37 12.00 -9.80
CA ASP A 89 -20.68 12.09 -10.44
C ASP A 89 -21.81 11.97 -9.40
N PRO A 90 -22.74 12.95 -9.30
CA PRO A 90 -23.81 12.92 -8.31
C PRO A 90 -24.78 11.74 -8.41
N GLU A 91 -24.89 11.09 -9.56
CA GLU A 91 -25.77 9.93 -9.78
C GLU A 91 -25.00 8.63 -9.61
N GLU A 92 -23.85 8.47 -10.27
CA GLU A 92 -23.07 7.22 -10.23
C GLU A 92 -22.26 7.03 -8.94
N ASP A 93 -21.74 8.12 -8.36
CA ASP A 93 -20.92 8.13 -7.14
C ASP A 93 -21.73 8.52 -5.89
N ALA A 94 -23.05 8.65 -6.01
CA ALA A 94 -23.97 9.06 -4.94
C ALA A 94 -23.70 8.41 -3.56
N PRO A 95 -23.40 7.10 -3.45
CA PRO A 95 -23.18 6.48 -2.13
C PRO A 95 -21.94 6.97 -1.38
N VAL A 96 -21.00 7.64 -2.07
CA VAL A 96 -19.67 7.99 -1.57
C VAL A 96 -19.41 9.50 -1.59
N LEU A 97 -20.09 10.24 -2.47
CA LEU A 97 -19.85 11.65 -2.80
C LEU A 97 -19.64 12.56 -1.57
N ASP A 98 -20.58 12.58 -0.63
CA ASP A 98 -20.61 13.58 0.46
C ASP A 98 -19.42 13.50 1.43
N TRP A 99 -18.81 12.32 1.59
CA TRP A 99 -17.84 12.04 2.66
C TRP A 99 -16.49 11.58 2.13
N PHE A 100 -16.33 11.43 0.81
CA PHE A 100 -15.19 10.75 0.21
C PHE A 100 -13.85 11.38 0.55
N TYR A 101 -13.78 12.71 0.57
CA TYR A 101 -12.54 13.47 0.78
C TYR A 101 -12.35 13.98 2.20
N ASP A 102 -13.19 13.54 3.14
CA ASP A 102 -13.00 13.82 4.56
C ASP A 102 -11.70 13.19 5.11
N HIS A 103 -11.16 13.80 6.17
CA HIS A 103 -9.99 13.29 6.87
C HIS A 103 -10.22 11.88 7.48
N GLN A 104 -11.33 11.72 8.19
CA GLN A 104 -11.81 10.44 8.75
C GLN A 104 -13.26 10.26 8.34
N PRO A 105 -13.51 9.70 7.14
CA PRO A 105 -14.86 9.65 6.58
C PRO A 105 -15.86 8.92 7.45
N LEU A 106 -17.08 9.46 7.54
CA LEU A 106 -18.19 8.87 8.29
C LEU A 106 -17.89 8.65 9.79
N LYS A 107 -16.88 9.28 10.38
CA LYS A 107 -16.46 9.09 11.78
C LYS A 107 -17.61 9.23 12.78
N ASP A 108 -18.50 10.19 12.55
CA ASP A 108 -19.63 10.50 13.42
C ASP A 108 -20.88 9.65 13.10
N SER A 109 -20.87 8.91 11.98
CA SER A 109 -21.95 8.01 11.59
C SER A 109 -21.80 6.65 12.25
N ARG A 110 -22.52 6.47 13.37
CA ARG A 110 -22.55 5.21 14.14
C ARG A 110 -23.05 3.98 13.35
N LYS A 111 -23.75 4.20 12.23
CA LYS A 111 -24.23 3.14 11.35
C LYS A 111 -23.09 2.44 10.61
N TYR A 112 -22.09 3.20 10.19
CA TYR A 112 -21.01 2.69 9.33
C TYR A 112 -19.71 2.44 10.08
N VAL A 113 -19.46 3.15 11.17
CA VAL A 113 -18.27 2.97 12.02
C VAL A 113 -18.64 2.87 13.48
N ASN A 114 -17.77 2.23 14.28
CA ASN A 114 -18.03 1.96 15.70
C ASN A 114 -17.94 3.20 16.62
N GLY A 115 -17.81 4.41 16.08
CA GLY A 115 -17.64 5.67 16.79
C GLY A 115 -16.26 6.31 16.62
N SER A 116 -15.98 7.34 17.41
CA SER A 116 -14.81 8.24 17.26
C SER A 116 -13.44 7.57 17.45
N THR A 117 -13.39 6.36 18.02
CA THR A 117 -12.15 5.55 18.07
C THR A 117 -11.75 4.98 16.71
N TYR A 118 -12.69 4.95 15.75
CA TYR A 118 -12.47 4.65 14.34
C TYR A 118 -11.71 3.34 14.08
N GLN A 119 -12.21 2.24 14.67
CA GLN A 119 -11.53 0.93 14.65
C GLN A 119 -12.19 -0.11 13.73
N ARG A 120 -13.50 -0.04 13.56
CA ARG A 120 -14.29 -1.01 12.78
C ARG A 120 -15.23 -0.26 11.85
N TRP A 121 -15.37 -0.78 10.65
CA TRP A 121 -16.24 -0.25 9.61
C TRP A 121 -17.13 -1.35 9.05
N GLN A 122 -18.33 -0.98 8.63
CA GLN A 122 -19.36 -1.83 8.05
C GLN A 122 -20.05 -1.04 6.95
N PHE A 123 -19.91 -1.46 5.69
CA PHE A 123 -20.44 -0.76 4.54
C PHE A 123 -21.50 -1.58 3.80
N THR A 124 -22.33 -0.86 3.04
CA THR A 124 -23.33 -1.44 2.16
C THR A 124 -22.69 -1.85 0.83
N LEU A 125 -23.36 -2.70 0.06
CA LEU A 125 -22.86 -3.13 -1.25
C LEU A 125 -22.72 -1.96 -2.24
N PRO A 126 -23.65 -0.99 -2.34
CA PRO A 126 -23.48 0.17 -3.22
C PRO A 126 -22.26 1.03 -2.90
N MET A 127 -21.94 1.22 -1.61
CA MET A 127 -20.71 1.92 -1.21
C MET A 127 -19.47 1.13 -1.66
N MET A 128 -19.47 -0.18 -1.46
CA MET A 128 -18.34 -1.03 -1.83
C MET A 128 -18.13 -1.12 -3.35
N SER A 129 -19.20 -1.18 -4.15
CA SER A 129 -19.11 -1.20 -5.62
C SER A 129 -18.55 0.11 -6.16
N THR A 130 -19.03 1.25 -5.64
CA THR A 130 -18.53 2.59 -6.01
C THR A 130 -17.04 2.74 -5.65
N LEU A 131 -16.65 2.38 -4.41
CA LEU A 131 -15.25 2.43 -3.98
C LEU A 131 -14.35 1.50 -4.81
N TYR A 132 -14.84 0.31 -5.18
CA TYR A 132 -14.11 -0.63 -6.03
C TYR A 132 -13.87 -0.03 -7.42
N ARG A 133 -14.91 0.55 -8.05
CA ARG A 133 -14.80 1.23 -9.35
C ARG A 133 -13.78 2.37 -9.33
N LEU A 134 -13.84 3.25 -8.32
CA LEU A 134 -12.91 4.38 -8.17
C LEU A 134 -11.44 3.93 -7.95
N ALA A 135 -11.24 2.74 -7.38
CA ALA A 135 -9.92 2.18 -7.10
C ALA A 135 -9.29 1.41 -8.28
N ASN A 136 -10.05 1.09 -9.34
CA ASN A 136 -9.65 0.16 -10.40
C ASN A 136 -8.27 0.41 -10.99
N GLN A 137 -7.85 1.68 -11.14
CA GLN A 137 -6.53 2.04 -11.68
C GLN A 137 -5.32 1.51 -10.89
N LEU A 138 -5.52 1.21 -9.60
CA LEU A 138 -4.46 0.68 -8.73
C LEU A 138 -4.58 -0.83 -8.49
N LEU A 139 -5.73 -1.42 -8.82
CA LEU A 139 -6.03 -2.82 -8.55
C LEU A 139 -5.48 -3.71 -9.64
N THR A 140 -5.42 -5.00 -9.32
CA THR A 140 -5.09 -6.05 -10.28
C THR A 140 -6.36 -6.52 -10.96
N ASP A 141 -6.26 -6.86 -12.23
CA ASP A 141 -7.35 -7.49 -12.98
C ASP A 141 -7.40 -9.00 -12.80
N LEU A 142 -6.40 -9.58 -12.11
CA LEU A 142 -6.31 -11.01 -11.85
C LEU A 142 -7.40 -11.46 -10.88
N VAL A 143 -8.21 -12.41 -11.33
CA VAL A 143 -9.26 -13.08 -10.52
C VAL A 143 -8.78 -14.40 -9.92
N ASP A 144 -7.74 -15.00 -10.51
CA ASP A 144 -7.21 -16.31 -10.12
C ASP A 144 -5.74 -16.21 -9.70
N ASP A 145 -5.44 -16.83 -8.55
CA ASP A 145 -4.10 -16.92 -7.99
C ASP A 145 -3.20 -17.88 -8.79
N ASN A 146 -3.76 -18.72 -9.68
CA ASN A 146 -2.99 -19.56 -10.60
C ASN A 146 -2.00 -18.77 -11.47
N TYR A 147 -2.24 -17.48 -11.72
CA TYR A 147 -1.28 -16.60 -12.39
C TYR A 147 0.09 -16.59 -11.70
N PHE A 148 0.11 -16.73 -10.37
CA PHE A 148 1.32 -16.75 -9.56
C PHE A 148 2.00 -18.13 -9.49
N TYR A 149 1.69 -19.06 -10.40
CA TYR A 149 2.42 -20.32 -10.50
C TYR A 149 3.93 -20.06 -10.69
N LEU A 150 4.74 -20.66 -9.81
CA LEU A 150 6.19 -20.40 -9.68
C LEU A 150 6.57 -18.94 -9.34
N PHE A 151 5.60 -18.07 -9.11
CA PHE A 151 5.79 -16.66 -8.77
C PHE A 151 5.15 -16.30 -7.41
N ASP A 152 5.02 -17.32 -6.55
CA ASP A 152 4.54 -17.22 -5.19
C ASP A 152 5.67 -17.29 -4.16
N LEU A 153 5.35 -17.09 -2.88
CA LEU A 153 6.35 -17.12 -1.82
C LEU A 153 7.05 -18.48 -1.71
N LYS A 154 6.33 -19.60 -1.93
CA LYS A 154 6.89 -20.94 -1.78
C LYS A 154 7.92 -21.24 -2.86
N ALA A 155 7.60 -20.92 -4.11
CA ALA A 155 8.54 -21.04 -5.22
C ALA A 155 9.79 -20.16 -5.00
N PHE A 156 9.63 -18.92 -4.51
CA PHE A 156 10.79 -18.07 -4.22
C PHE A 156 11.65 -18.58 -3.06
N PHE A 157 11.05 -19.16 -2.01
CA PHE A 157 11.82 -19.77 -0.93
C PHE A 157 12.64 -20.97 -1.43
N THR A 158 12.04 -21.83 -2.25
CA THR A 158 12.70 -22.98 -2.87
C THR A 158 13.79 -22.55 -3.84
N SER A 159 13.51 -21.57 -4.72
CA SER A 159 14.49 -20.95 -5.61
C SER A 159 15.71 -20.44 -4.84
N LYS A 160 15.47 -19.76 -3.70
CA LYS A 160 16.54 -19.28 -2.83
C LYS A 160 17.33 -20.43 -2.18
N ALA A 161 16.66 -21.46 -1.68
CA ALA A 161 17.30 -22.59 -1.01
C ALA A 161 18.22 -23.36 -1.97
N LEU A 162 17.78 -23.56 -3.22
CA LEU A 162 18.49 -24.28 -4.27
C LEU A 162 19.53 -23.42 -5.02
N ASN A 163 19.72 -22.15 -4.65
CA ASN A 163 20.57 -21.20 -5.38
C ASN A 163 20.20 -21.08 -6.88
N MET A 164 18.91 -21.16 -7.18
CA MET A 164 18.35 -21.02 -8.52
C MET A 164 17.60 -19.70 -8.66
N ALA A 165 17.40 -19.24 -9.89
CA ALA A 165 16.66 -18.02 -10.18
C ALA A 165 15.65 -18.24 -11.30
N ILE A 166 14.39 -17.93 -11.01
CA ILE A 166 13.30 -17.92 -11.97
C ILE A 166 13.45 -16.69 -12.87
N PRO A 167 13.20 -16.79 -14.19
CA PRO A 167 13.14 -15.61 -15.06
C PRO A 167 12.18 -14.56 -14.49
N GLY A 168 12.64 -13.30 -14.38
CA GLY A 168 11.86 -12.22 -13.75
C GLY A 168 11.80 -12.24 -12.22
N GLY A 169 12.23 -13.34 -11.57
CA GLY A 169 12.28 -13.48 -10.12
C GLY A 169 13.54 -12.87 -9.46
N PRO A 170 13.56 -12.81 -8.12
CA PRO A 170 14.69 -12.28 -7.35
C PRO A 170 15.88 -13.26 -7.29
N LYS A 171 17.10 -12.71 -7.19
CA LYS A 171 18.35 -13.47 -6.99
C LYS A 171 18.88 -13.31 -5.56
N PHE A 172 19.42 -14.39 -5.00
CA PHE A 172 19.93 -14.44 -3.62
C PHE A 172 21.35 -14.99 -3.57
N GLU A 173 21.98 -14.81 -2.41
CA GLU A 173 23.22 -15.50 -2.08
C GLU A 173 22.95 -16.99 -1.78
N PRO A 174 23.85 -17.91 -2.18
CA PRO A 174 23.73 -19.34 -1.90
C PRO A 174 23.60 -19.61 -0.40
N LEU A 175 22.70 -20.52 -0.02
CA LEU A 175 22.47 -20.90 1.38
C LEU A 175 23.57 -21.82 1.92
N VAL A 176 23.95 -22.84 1.15
CA VAL A 176 25.05 -23.76 1.44
C VAL A 176 26.14 -23.49 0.40
N ARG A 177 27.35 -23.16 0.83
CA ARG A 177 28.47 -22.79 -0.04
C ARG A 177 29.54 -23.88 -0.18
N ASP A 178 29.51 -24.86 0.71
CA ASP A 178 30.61 -25.82 0.92
C ASP A 178 30.36 -27.19 0.25
N ILE A 179 29.47 -27.26 -0.74
CA ILE A 179 29.29 -28.49 -1.54
C ILE A 179 30.32 -28.49 -2.66
N ASN A 180 31.19 -29.48 -2.70
CA ASN A 180 32.07 -29.74 -3.84
C ASN A 180 31.21 -30.16 -5.04
N LEU A 181 30.88 -29.19 -5.90
CA LEU A 181 30.13 -29.43 -7.14
C LEU A 181 30.80 -30.48 -8.04
N GLN A 182 32.12 -30.64 -7.93
CA GLN A 182 32.91 -31.62 -8.69
C GLN A 182 32.59 -33.07 -8.33
N ASP A 183 32.14 -33.36 -7.11
CA ASP A 183 31.79 -34.72 -6.67
C ASP A 183 30.40 -35.15 -7.17
N GLU A 184 29.53 -34.20 -7.56
CA GLU A 184 28.23 -34.50 -8.18
C GLU A 184 28.33 -34.73 -9.69
N ASP A 185 29.27 -34.07 -10.39
CA ASP A 185 29.33 -34.09 -11.86
C ASP A 185 29.84 -35.42 -12.45
N TRP A 186 30.73 -36.14 -11.76
CA TRP A 186 31.27 -37.44 -12.20
C TRP A 186 31.01 -38.53 -11.15
N ASN A 187 29.83 -39.13 -11.21
CA ASN A 187 29.48 -40.30 -10.41
C ASN A 187 28.90 -41.41 -11.31
N GLU A 188 28.78 -42.63 -10.78
CA GLU A 188 28.32 -43.80 -11.55
C GLU A 188 26.89 -43.64 -12.15
N PHE A 189 26.10 -42.73 -11.57
CA PHE A 189 24.72 -42.43 -11.97
C PHE A 189 24.62 -41.33 -13.03
N ASN A 190 25.58 -40.39 -13.08
CA ASN A 190 25.60 -39.24 -13.98
C ASN A 190 26.42 -39.48 -15.26
N ASP A 191 26.70 -40.74 -15.59
CA ASP A 191 27.37 -41.13 -16.84
C ASP A 191 26.51 -40.73 -18.06
N ILE A 192 27.11 -39.92 -18.94
CA ILE A 192 26.46 -39.37 -20.13
C ILE A 192 25.94 -40.46 -21.08
N ASN A 193 26.56 -41.64 -21.09
CA ASN A 193 26.16 -42.75 -21.96
C ASN A 193 24.91 -43.49 -21.44
N LYS A 194 24.56 -43.29 -20.16
CA LYS A 194 23.42 -43.95 -19.50
C LYS A 194 22.18 -43.05 -19.38
N ILE A 195 22.31 -41.75 -19.67
CA ILE A 195 21.21 -40.78 -19.55
C ILE A 195 20.61 -40.47 -20.93
N ILE A 196 19.31 -40.73 -21.08
CA ILE A 196 18.57 -40.37 -22.29
C ILE A 196 18.10 -38.91 -22.18
N ILE A 197 18.77 -37.99 -22.88
CA ILE A 197 18.38 -36.58 -22.94
C ILE A 197 17.40 -36.36 -24.10
N ARG A 198 16.10 -36.39 -23.81
CA ARG A 198 15.05 -36.01 -24.78
C ARG A 198 14.74 -34.51 -24.74
N GLN A 199 14.58 -33.98 -23.54
CA GLN A 199 14.32 -32.57 -23.27
C GLN A 199 15.18 -32.14 -22.07
N PRO A 200 15.84 -30.97 -22.13
CA PRO A 200 16.66 -30.50 -21.02
C PRO A 200 15.81 -30.17 -19.80
N ILE A 201 16.26 -30.60 -18.62
CA ILE A 201 15.59 -30.27 -17.35
C ILE A 201 15.86 -28.80 -17.03
N ARG A 202 14.82 -27.97 -17.12
CA ARG A 202 14.91 -26.54 -16.84
C ARG A 202 14.81 -26.23 -15.34
N THR A 203 15.24 -25.02 -14.97
CA THR A 203 15.15 -24.52 -13.59
C THR A 203 13.70 -24.52 -13.07
N GLU A 204 12.73 -24.23 -13.92
CA GLU A 204 11.31 -24.24 -13.54
C GLU A 204 10.86 -25.62 -13.05
N TYR A 205 11.35 -26.71 -13.66
CA TYR A 205 11.02 -28.07 -13.22
C TYR A 205 11.62 -28.38 -11.85
N LYS A 206 12.86 -27.94 -11.63
CA LYS A 206 13.58 -28.08 -10.35
C LYS A 206 12.91 -27.33 -9.20
N ILE A 207 12.14 -26.28 -9.49
CA ILE A 207 11.38 -25.53 -8.47
C ILE A 207 9.98 -26.09 -8.30
N ALA A 208 9.31 -26.48 -9.39
CA ALA A 208 7.99 -27.09 -9.38
C ALA A 208 7.97 -28.42 -8.61
N PHE A 209 8.97 -29.28 -8.88
CA PHE A 209 9.09 -30.60 -8.27
C PHE A 209 10.46 -30.73 -7.57
N PRO A 210 10.63 -30.05 -6.41
CA PRO A 210 11.95 -29.84 -5.82
C PRO A 210 12.63 -31.10 -5.31
N TYR A 211 11.86 -32.14 -4.96
CA TYR A 211 12.39 -33.41 -4.49
C TYR A 211 12.73 -34.40 -5.62
N LEU A 212 12.22 -34.18 -6.84
CA LEU A 212 12.40 -35.10 -7.96
C LEU A 212 13.66 -34.77 -8.78
N TYR A 213 13.89 -33.48 -9.06
CA TYR A 213 14.94 -33.04 -10.00
C TYR A 213 16.17 -32.42 -9.33
N ASN A 214 16.30 -32.50 -8.00
CA ASN A 214 17.45 -31.97 -7.27
C ASN A 214 18.05 -33.02 -6.35
N ASN A 215 19.38 -33.05 -6.29
CA ASN A 215 20.11 -33.65 -5.20
C ASN A 215 20.06 -32.71 -3.99
N LEU A 216 20.00 -33.26 -2.77
CA LEU A 216 20.08 -32.51 -1.52
C LEU A 216 19.08 -31.32 -1.41
N PRO A 217 17.75 -31.55 -1.54
CA PRO A 217 16.74 -30.49 -1.46
C PRO A 217 16.52 -30.01 -0.01
N HIS A 218 17.54 -29.38 0.58
CA HIS A 218 17.49 -28.85 1.94
C HIS A 218 16.72 -27.53 2.00
N HIS A 219 15.90 -27.36 3.05
CA HIS A 219 15.13 -26.14 3.31
C HIS A 219 14.21 -25.68 2.17
N VAL A 220 13.84 -26.60 1.27
CA VAL A 220 12.86 -26.34 0.21
C VAL A 220 11.46 -26.28 0.78
N HIS A 221 10.57 -25.59 0.06
CA HIS A 221 9.15 -25.54 0.35
C HIS A 221 8.35 -26.11 -0.81
N LEU A 222 7.31 -26.88 -0.50
CA LEU A 222 6.35 -27.32 -1.51
C LEU A 222 5.52 -26.13 -1.98
N THR A 223 5.36 -26.04 -3.29
CA THR A 223 4.51 -25.05 -3.96
C THR A 223 3.04 -25.47 -3.87
N TRP A 224 2.16 -24.49 -3.90
CA TRP A 224 0.74 -24.77 -4.17
C TRP A 224 0.60 -25.21 -5.63
N TYR A 225 -0.04 -26.36 -5.87
CA TYR A 225 -0.04 -26.96 -7.20
C TYR A 225 -1.01 -26.26 -8.16
N HIS A 226 -2.28 -26.14 -7.78
CA HIS A 226 -3.32 -25.59 -8.64
C HIS A 226 -4.57 -25.22 -7.83
N THR A 227 -5.21 -24.09 -8.15
CA THR A 227 -6.58 -23.77 -7.75
C THR A 227 -7.56 -24.12 -8.89
N PRO A 228 -8.81 -24.52 -8.63
CA PRO A 228 -9.81 -24.62 -9.70
C PRO A 228 -9.91 -23.30 -10.45
N ASN A 229 -9.79 -23.35 -11.79
CA ASN A 229 -9.79 -22.14 -12.63
C ASN A 229 -11.09 -21.37 -12.45
N VAL A 230 -10.96 -20.12 -12.01
CA VAL A 230 -12.10 -19.21 -11.86
C VAL A 230 -12.44 -18.63 -13.23
N VAL A 231 -13.61 -19.01 -13.76
CA VAL A 231 -14.14 -18.55 -15.05
C VAL A 231 -15.19 -17.45 -14.86
N PHE A 232 -14.79 -16.36 -14.23
CA PHE A 232 -15.66 -15.20 -14.00
C PHE A 232 -15.62 -14.25 -15.20
N ILE A 233 -16.81 -13.90 -15.72
CA ILE A 233 -16.97 -12.91 -16.79
C ILE A 233 -17.42 -11.60 -16.16
N LYS A 234 -16.64 -10.54 -16.39
CA LYS A 234 -16.98 -9.18 -15.97
C LYS A 234 -17.93 -8.57 -17.00
N THR A 235 -19.05 -8.04 -16.52
CA THR A 235 -20.03 -7.32 -17.34
C THR A 235 -19.57 -5.87 -17.47
N GLU A 236 -19.27 -5.43 -18.70
CA GLU A 236 -18.88 -4.04 -18.97
C GLU A 236 -20.10 -3.14 -19.26
N ASP A 237 -21.18 -3.73 -19.77
CA ASP A 237 -22.42 -3.02 -20.10
C ASP A 237 -23.48 -3.24 -19.00
N PRO A 238 -23.86 -2.20 -18.24
CA PRO A 238 -24.87 -2.30 -17.19
C PRO A 238 -26.29 -2.45 -17.72
N ASP A 239 -26.54 -2.23 -19.01
CA ASP A 239 -27.87 -2.35 -19.62
C ASP A 239 -28.28 -3.82 -19.82
N LEU A 240 -27.32 -4.75 -19.77
CA LEU A 240 -27.58 -6.18 -19.87
C LEU A 240 -28.12 -6.74 -18.54
N PRO A 241 -29.04 -7.73 -18.57
CA PRO A 241 -29.51 -8.41 -17.36
C PRO A 241 -28.37 -8.99 -16.52
N ALA A 242 -28.50 -9.06 -15.19
CA ALA A 242 -27.43 -9.59 -14.34
C ALA A 242 -27.09 -11.07 -14.63
N PHE A 243 -28.08 -11.85 -15.07
CA PHE A 243 -27.89 -13.23 -15.51
C PHE A 243 -28.24 -13.31 -16.99
N TYR A 244 -27.21 -13.43 -17.84
CA TYR A 244 -27.36 -13.62 -19.27
C TYR A 244 -26.32 -14.60 -19.80
N PHE A 245 -26.59 -15.16 -20.97
CA PHE A 245 -25.64 -16.03 -21.66
C PHE A 245 -24.66 -15.16 -22.43
N ASP A 246 -23.48 -14.92 -21.84
CA ASP A 246 -22.45 -14.07 -22.43
C ASP A 246 -21.86 -14.70 -23.71
N PRO A 247 -21.57 -13.90 -24.76
CA PRO A 247 -20.96 -14.40 -26.00
C PRO A 247 -19.63 -15.13 -25.83
N LEU A 248 -18.91 -14.92 -24.72
CA LEU A 248 -17.68 -15.65 -24.39
C LEU A 248 -17.95 -17.10 -23.93
N ILE A 249 -19.19 -17.43 -23.56
CA ILE A 249 -19.58 -18.77 -23.14
C ILE A 249 -19.83 -19.63 -24.38
N ASN A 250 -19.19 -20.81 -24.43
CA ASN A 250 -19.43 -21.76 -25.50
C ASN A 250 -20.89 -22.24 -25.48
N PRO A 251 -21.60 -22.24 -26.62
CA PRO A 251 -22.99 -22.67 -26.67
C PRO A 251 -23.13 -24.15 -26.31
N ILE A 252 -24.19 -24.48 -25.57
CA ILE A 252 -24.50 -25.85 -25.21
C ILE A 252 -25.07 -26.56 -26.44
N SER A 253 -24.30 -27.46 -27.04
CA SER A 253 -24.73 -28.29 -28.16
C SER A 253 -25.37 -29.58 -27.64
N HIS A 254 -26.70 -29.64 -27.60
CA HIS A 254 -27.41 -30.87 -27.22
C HIS A 254 -27.39 -31.88 -28.38
N ARG A 255 -26.37 -32.76 -28.43
CA ARG A 255 -26.26 -33.85 -29.41
C ARG A 255 -26.41 -35.20 -28.71
N HIS A 256 -27.62 -35.50 -28.22
CA HIS A 256 -28.01 -36.85 -27.85
C HIS A 256 -29.00 -37.39 -28.87
N SER A 257 -28.61 -38.46 -29.59
CA SER A 257 -29.42 -39.10 -30.64
C SER A 257 -30.46 -40.07 -30.09
N VAL A 258 -30.26 -40.57 -28.86
CA VAL A 258 -31.20 -41.41 -28.14
C VAL A 258 -31.69 -40.61 -26.94
N LYS A 259 -32.97 -40.24 -26.93
CA LYS A 259 -33.60 -39.72 -25.72
C LYS A 259 -33.64 -40.87 -24.72
N SER A 260 -32.86 -40.78 -23.64
CA SER A 260 -33.10 -41.62 -22.47
C SER A 260 -34.56 -41.40 -22.06
N GLN A 261 -35.36 -42.46 -22.01
CA GLN A 261 -36.71 -42.36 -21.46
C GLN A 261 -36.55 -42.17 -19.95
N GLU A 262 -36.51 -40.92 -19.51
CA GLU A 262 -36.73 -40.62 -18.10
C GLU A 262 -38.15 -41.11 -17.76
N PRO A 263 -38.35 -41.84 -16.65
CA PRO A 263 -39.65 -42.35 -16.26
C PRO A 263 -40.52 -41.15 -15.88
N LEU A 264 -41.22 -40.61 -16.88
CA LEU A 264 -42.25 -39.61 -16.71
C LEU A 264 -43.53 -40.36 -16.33
N PRO A 265 -44.19 -39.98 -15.22
CA PRO A 265 -45.50 -40.54 -14.90
C PRO A 265 -46.48 -40.28 -16.04
N ASP A 266 -47.36 -41.24 -16.30
CA ASP A 266 -48.43 -41.07 -17.29
C ASP A 266 -49.40 -39.99 -16.81
N ASP A 267 -49.94 -39.18 -17.73
CA ASP A 267 -50.83 -38.04 -17.44
C ASP A 267 -52.14 -38.44 -16.69
N ASP A 268 -52.39 -39.75 -16.50
CA ASP A 268 -53.51 -40.33 -15.75
C ASP A 268 -53.27 -40.38 -14.22
N GLU A 269 -52.13 -39.89 -13.71
CA GLU A 269 -51.89 -39.78 -12.27
C GLU A 269 -52.63 -38.58 -11.63
N GLU A 270 -53.58 -38.85 -10.72
CA GLU A 270 -54.39 -37.88 -9.94
C GLU A 270 -53.59 -37.04 -8.92
N PHE A 271 -52.29 -36.81 -9.14
CA PHE A 271 -51.45 -36.07 -8.19
C PHE A 271 -51.51 -34.55 -8.44
N GLU A 272 -52.29 -33.85 -7.61
CA GLU A 272 -52.35 -32.39 -7.59
C GLU A 272 -51.58 -31.83 -6.38
N LEU A 273 -50.80 -30.77 -6.63
CA LEU A 273 -50.21 -30.01 -5.53
C LEU A 273 -51.32 -29.21 -4.82
N PRO A 274 -51.27 -29.08 -3.48
CA PRO A 274 -52.22 -28.23 -2.77
C PRO A 274 -52.15 -26.77 -3.25
N GLU A 275 -53.30 -26.07 -3.26
CA GLU A 275 -53.42 -24.67 -3.75
C GLU A 275 -52.47 -23.69 -3.05
N SER A 276 -52.06 -23.99 -1.82
CA SER A 276 -51.08 -23.19 -1.06
C SER A 276 -49.63 -23.40 -1.48
N VAL A 277 -49.33 -24.34 -2.37
CA VAL A 277 -47.97 -24.67 -2.81
C VAL A 277 -47.63 -23.90 -4.07
N GLU A 278 -46.66 -23.02 -3.93
CA GLU A 278 -46.10 -22.19 -5.00
C GLU A 278 -44.57 -22.24 -4.94
N PRO A 279 -43.85 -21.84 -6.01
CA PRO A 279 -42.41 -21.67 -5.94
C PRO A 279 -42.02 -20.74 -4.79
N PHE A 280 -41.05 -21.16 -3.96
CA PHE A 280 -40.69 -20.50 -2.69
C PHE A 280 -40.53 -18.98 -2.75
N LEU A 281 -39.99 -18.45 -3.84
CA LEU A 281 -39.60 -17.04 -4.01
C LEU A 281 -40.31 -16.39 -5.20
N LYS A 282 -41.55 -16.82 -5.51
CA LYS A 282 -42.35 -16.33 -6.65
C LYS A 282 -42.49 -14.80 -6.69
N GLU A 283 -42.56 -14.14 -5.53
CA GLU A 283 -42.73 -12.69 -5.43
C GLU A 283 -41.44 -11.88 -5.65
N THR A 284 -40.27 -12.48 -5.40
CA THR A 284 -38.99 -11.76 -5.53
C THR A 284 -38.41 -11.92 -6.93
N PRO A 285 -38.01 -10.83 -7.60
CA PRO A 285 -37.42 -10.92 -8.94
C PRO A 285 -36.06 -11.62 -8.90
N LEU A 286 -35.69 -12.26 -10.01
CA LEU A 286 -34.43 -13.01 -10.13
C LEU A 286 -33.19 -12.14 -9.89
N TYR A 287 -33.23 -10.89 -10.39
CA TYR A 287 -32.16 -9.92 -10.20
C TYR A 287 -32.72 -8.52 -9.97
N THR A 288 -31.87 -7.65 -9.44
CA THR A 288 -32.10 -6.23 -9.21
C THR A 288 -30.91 -5.45 -9.78
N ASP A 289 -30.99 -4.12 -9.82
CA ASP A 289 -29.95 -3.23 -10.34
C ASP A 289 -28.58 -3.44 -9.67
N ASN A 290 -28.56 -3.93 -8.43
CA ASN A 290 -27.34 -4.14 -7.65
C ASN A 290 -26.80 -5.58 -7.69
N THR A 291 -27.51 -6.51 -8.33
CA THR A 291 -27.14 -7.93 -8.32
C THR A 291 -25.81 -8.18 -9.05
N ALA A 292 -25.63 -7.62 -10.27
CA ALA A 292 -24.40 -7.77 -11.04
C ALA A 292 -23.18 -7.20 -10.30
N ASN A 293 -23.31 -6.01 -9.71
CA ASN A 293 -22.29 -5.38 -8.88
C ASN A 293 -21.93 -6.23 -7.64
N GLY A 294 -22.93 -6.81 -6.97
CA GLY A 294 -22.71 -7.71 -5.85
C GLY A 294 -21.93 -8.97 -6.23
N ILE A 295 -22.22 -9.56 -7.40
CA ILE A 295 -21.49 -10.72 -7.93
C ILE A 295 -20.05 -10.32 -8.29
N ALA A 296 -19.85 -9.16 -8.93
CA ALA A 296 -18.52 -8.67 -9.28
C ALA A 296 -17.63 -8.45 -8.04
N LEU A 297 -18.20 -7.93 -6.95
CA LEU A 297 -17.49 -7.74 -5.68
C LEU A 297 -17.00 -9.05 -5.05
N LEU A 298 -17.63 -10.19 -5.37
CA LEU A 298 -17.21 -11.50 -4.85
C LEU A 298 -15.78 -11.85 -5.30
N TRP A 299 -15.44 -11.50 -6.54
CA TRP A 299 -14.12 -11.71 -7.15
C TRP A 299 -13.19 -10.50 -7.07
N ALA A 300 -13.58 -9.46 -6.31
CA ALA A 300 -12.74 -8.30 -6.11
C ALA A 300 -11.54 -8.61 -5.17
N PRO A 301 -10.38 -7.96 -5.36
CA PRO A 301 -9.25 -8.13 -4.46
C PRO A 301 -9.59 -7.69 -3.04
N ARG A 302 -8.98 -8.30 -2.03
CA ARG A 302 -9.01 -7.75 -0.66
C ARG A 302 -8.47 -6.31 -0.70
N PRO A 303 -9.19 -5.30 -0.17
CA PRO A 303 -10.29 -5.40 0.81
C PRO A 303 -11.72 -5.33 0.24
N PHE A 304 -11.93 -5.27 -1.07
CA PHE A 304 -13.23 -4.96 -1.69
C PHE A 304 -14.24 -6.11 -1.64
N ASN A 305 -13.76 -7.36 -1.50
CA ASN A 305 -14.61 -8.53 -1.25
C ASN A 305 -15.16 -8.63 0.19
N LEU A 306 -14.93 -7.61 1.04
CA LEU A 306 -15.38 -7.60 2.43
C LEU A 306 -16.44 -6.52 2.66
N ARG A 307 -17.53 -6.88 3.34
CA ARG A 307 -18.58 -5.92 3.75
C ARG A 307 -18.27 -5.18 5.06
N SER A 308 -17.42 -5.78 5.88
CA SER A 308 -17.04 -5.27 7.20
C SER A 308 -15.56 -5.55 7.41
N GLY A 309 -14.89 -4.66 8.14
CA GLY A 309 -13.49 -4.84 8.43
C GLY A 309 -13.00 -4.02 9.60
N ARG A 310 -11.71 -4.19 9.89
CA ARG A 310 -10.99 -3.34 10.82
C ARG A 310 -10.33 -2.20 10.05
N THR A 311 -10.30 -1.01 10.61
CA THR A 311 -9.44 0.04 10.10
C THR A 311 -7.98 -0.39 10.23
N ARG A 312 -7.15 0.07 9.31
CA ARG A 312 -5.71 -0.18 9.30
C ARG A 312 -4.99 1.14 9.47
N ARG A 313 -3.73 1.10 9.89
CA ARG A 313 -2.92 2.32 9.83
C ARG A 313 -2.66 2.65 8.37
N ALA A 314 -2.64 3.93 8.00
CA ALA A 314 -2.33 4.35 6.63
C ALA A 314 -1.00 3.77 6.13
N LEU A 315 -0.01 3.64 7.03
CA LEU A 315 1.30 3.02 6.78
C LEU A 315 1.25 1.53 6.39
N ASP A 316 0.24 0.81 6.87
CA ASP A 316 0.15 -0.63 6.70
C ASP A 316 -0.52 -1.02 5.37
N ILE A 317 -0.97 -0.06 4.55
CA ILE A 317 -1.66 -0.30 3.28
C ILE A 317 -0.67 -0.08 2.12
N PRO A 318 -0.09 -1.15 1.56
CA PRO A 318 0.89 -1.01 0.48
C PRO A 318 0.17 -0.96 -0.88
N LEU A 319 -0.19 0.25 -1.32
CA LEU A 319 -0.95 0.50 -2.56
C LEU A 319 -0.35 -0.20 -3.79
N VAL A 320 0.98 -0.17 -3.91
CA VAL A 320 1.71 -0.68 -5.10
C VAL A 320 2.22 -2.11 -4.95
N LYS A 321 1.78 -2.84 -3.91
CA LYS A 321 2.32 -4.19 -3.62
C LYS A 321 2.03 -5.19 -4.73
N ASN A 322 0.82 -5.15 -5.30
CA ASN A 322 0.42 -6.12 -6.31
C ASN A 322 1.15 -5.91 -7.63
N TRP A 323 1.48 -4.65 -7.98
CA TRP A 323 2.16 -4.32 -9.23
C TRP A 323 3.49 -5.04 -9.43
N TYR A 324 4.33 -5.11 -8.38
CA TYR A 324 5.61 -5.83 -8.47
C TYR A 324 5.52 -7.30 -8.10
N ARG A 325 4.39 -7.76 -7.54
CA ARG A 325 4.12 -9.19 -7.33
C ARG A 325 3.76 -9.89 -8.63
N GLU A 326 3.27 -9.16 -9.60
CA GLU A 326 3.05 -9.65 -10.96
C GLU A 326 4.33 -9.57 -11.80
N HIS A 327 4.32 -10.22 -12.96
CA HIS A 327 5.43 -10.13 -13.89
C HIS A 327 5.56 -8.70 -14.42
N CYS A 328 6.81 -8.25 -14.60
CA CYS A 328 7.06 -6.95 -15.22
C CYS A 328 6.49 -6.95 -16.65
N PRO A 329 5.72 -5.93 -17.05
CA PRO A 329 5.16 -5.85 -18.40
C PRO A 329 6.23 -5.97 -19.50
N ALA A 330 5.85 -6.58 -20.62
CA ALA A 330 6.72 -6.70 -21.79
C ALA A 330 7.13 -5.30 -22.32
N GLY A 331 8.34 -5.18 -22.87
CA GLY A 331 8.85 -3.94 -23.45
C GLY A 331 9.41 -2.90 -22.46
N GLN A 332 9.29 -3.11 -21.16
CA GLN A 332 9.84 -2.21 -20.14
C GLN A 332 11.39 -2.19 -20.14
N PRO A 333 12.06 -1.06 -19.88
CA PRO A 333 13.52 -0.97 -19.92
C PRO A 333 14.19 -1.78 -18.79
N VAL A 334 15.47 -2.14 -18.98
CA VAL A 334 16.28 -2.92 -18.00
C VAL A 334 16.18 -2.33 -16.59
N LYS A 335 16.23 -0.99 -16.48
CA LYS A 335 16.10 -0.27 -15.20
C LYS A 335 14.85 -0.69 -14.43
N VAL A 336 13.68 -0.74 -15.09
CA VAL A 336 12.40 -1.10 -14.46
C VAL A 336 12.38 -2.59 -14.12
N ARG A 337 12.84 -3.45 -15.03
CA ARG A 337 12.92 -4.91 -14.77
C ARG A 337 13.77 -5.25 -13.54
N VAL A 338 14.90 -4.55 -13.36
CA VAL A 338 15.75 -4.71 -12.17
C VAL A 338 15.05 -4.17 -10.91
N SER A 339 14.29 -3.08 -11.00
CA SER A 339 13.49 -2.58 -9.87
C SER A 339 12.44 -3.59 -9.41
N TYR A 340 11.71 -4.23 -10.33
CA TYR A 340 10.76 -5.31 -10.01
C TYR A 340 11.45 -6.45 -9.24
N GLN A 341 12.58 -6.94 -9.75
CA GLN A 341 13.35 -7.99 -9.08
C GLN A 341 13.81 -7.59 -7.68
N LYS A 342 14.25 -6.35 -7.47
CA LYS A 342 14.67 -5.85 -6.16
C LYS A 342 13.49 -5.73 -5.18
N LEU A 343 12.35 -5.22 -5.63
CA LEU A 343 11.14 -5.14 -4.79
C LEU A 343 10.63 -6.53 -4.39
N LEU A 344 10.60 -7.47 -5.33
CA LEU A 344 10.32 -8.89 -5.05
C LEU A 344 11.31 -9.47 -4.06
N LYS A 345 12.61 -9.17 -4.20
CA LYS A 345 13.64 -9.63 -3.26
C LYS A 345 13.35 -9.15 -1.84
N TYR A 346 12.98 -7.87 -1.65
CA TYR A 346 12.62 -7.35 -0.33
C TYR A 346 11.34 -8.00 0.22
N TYR A 347 10.33 -8.18 -0.63
CA TYR A 347 9.09 -8.87 -0.25
C TYR A 347 9.36 -10.30 0.25
N VAL A 348 10.16 -11.07 -0.50
CA VAL A 348 10.54 -12.44 -0.13
C VAL A 348 11.38 -12.48 1.13
N LEU A 349 12.36 -11.58 1.30
CA LEU A 349 13.19 -11.53 2.51
C LEU A 349 12.38 -11.17 3.75
N ASN A 350 11.41 -10.26 3.63
CA ASN A 350 10.50 -9.91 4.71
C ASN A 350 9.64 -11.11 5.13
N ALA A 351 9.11 -11.87 4.16
CA ALA A 351 8.32 -13.07 4.43
C ALA A 351 9.17 -14.20 5.04
N LEU A 352 10.38 -14.43 4.53
CA LEU A 352 11.26 -15.51 4.97
C LEU A 352 11.80 -15.30 6.39
N LYS A 353 12.19 -14.07 6.73
CA LYS A 353 12.72 -13.72 8.06
C LYS A 353 11.63 -13.38 9.07
N HIS A 354 10.36 -13.48 8.69
CA HIS A 354 9.25 -13.22 9.58
C HIS A 354 9.27 -14.18 10.78
N ARG A 355 9.13 -13.62 11.97
CA ARG A 355 8.91 -14.35 13.22
C ARG A 355 7.62 -13.80 13.84
N PRO A 356 6.71 -14.66 14.34
CA PRO A 356 5.53 -14.19 15.05
C PRO A 356 5.92 -13.21 16.16
N PRO A 357 5.23 -12.07 16.30
CA PRO A 357 5.52 -11.12 17.37
C PRO A 357 5.41 -11.79 18.74
N LYS A 358 6.47 -11.74 19.53
CA LYS A 358 6.44 -12.26 20.91
C LYS A 358 5.47 -11.44 21.73
N ALA A 359 4.69 -12.09 22.61
CA ALA A 359 3.88 -11.37 23.58
C ALA A 359 4.79 -10.51 24.48
N GLN A 360 4.49 -9.23 24.59
CA GLN A 360 5.25 -8.26 25.39
C GLN A 360 4.29 -7.43 26.24
N LYS A 361 4.77 -6.92 27.39
CA LYS A 361 4.01 -5.96 28.19
C LYS A 361 3.86 -4.65 27.41
N LYS A 362 2.62 -4.24 27.15
CA LYS A 362 2.32 -2.98 26.43
C LYS A 362 2.83 -1.80 27.25
N ARG A 363 3.72 -0.99 26.68
CA ARG A 363 4.24 0.26 27.26
C ARG A 363 3.68 1.44 26.46
N TYR A 364 2.81 2.24 27.07
CA TYR A 364 2.14 3.36 26.42
C TYR A 364 2.83 4.69 26.75
N LEU A 365 3.89 5.02 26.03
CA LEU A 365 4.75 6.17 26.32
C LEU A 365 3.99 7.50 26.46
N PHE A 366 3.14 7.85 25.48
CA PHE A 366 2.40 9.12 25.51
C PHE A 366 1.30 9.15 26.57
N ARG A 367 0.75 7.99 26.97
CA ARG A 367 -0.16 7.93 28.13
C ARG A 367 0.60 8.21 29.43
N SER A 368 1.81 7.66 29.55
CA SER A 368 2.68 7.94 30.70
C SER A 368 3.06 9.42 30.76
N PHE A 369 3.40 10.06 29.64
CA PHE A 369 3.71 11.49 29.61
C PHE A 369 2.51 12.36 29.97
N LYS A 370 1.34 12.11 29.37
CA LYS A 370 0.10 12.85 29.63
C LYS A 370 -0.36 12.77 31.09
N ALA A 371 -0.01 11.69 31.80
CA ALA A 371 -0.32 11.53 33.22
C ALA A 371 0.53 12.45 34.14
N THR A 372 1.61 13.05 33.63
CA THR A 372 2.46 13.95 34.40
C THR A 372 2.01 15.41 34.25
N LYS A 373 2.28 16.24 35.27
CA LYS A 373 1.99 17.68 35.23
C LYS A 373 2.77 18.48 34.18
N PHE A 374 3.80 17.88 33.59
CA PHE A 374 4.72 18.55 32.66
C PHE A 374 4.22 18.53 31.22
N PHE A 375 3.18 17.75 30.91
CA PHE A 375 2.63 17.66 29.56
C PHE A 375 1.17 18.09 29.54
N GLN A 376 0.83 18.87 28.53
CA GLN A 376 -0.55 19.30 28.25
C GLN A 376 -0.97 18.82 26.87
N SER A 377 -2.28 18.79 26.63
CA SER A 377 -2.89 18.29 25.41
C SER A 377 -3.69 19.40 24.74
N THR A 378 -3.51 19.57 23.44
CA THR A 378 -4.29 20.50 22.61
C THR A 378 -4.60 19.85 21.26
N LYS A 379 -5.34 20.54 20.40
CA LYS A 379 -5.58 20.18 19.00
C LYS A 379 -5.06 21.36 18.15
N LEU A 380 -4.10 21.10 17.27
CA LEU A 380 -3.44 22.11 16.43
C LEU A 380 -3.36 21.62 14.99
N ASP A 381 -3.21 22.56 14.05
CA ASP A 381 -2.92 22.25 12.66
C ASP A 381 -1.58 21.52 12.52
N TRP A 382 -1.51 20.52 11.64
CA TRP A 382 -0.31 19.75 11.38
C TRP A 382 0.88 20.61 10.95
N VAL A 383 0.65 21.68 10.18
CA VAL A 383 1.73 22.59 9.73
C VAL A 383 2.30 23.38 10.90
N GLU A 384 1.45 23.86 11.81
CA GLU A 384 1.87 24.55 13.03
C GLU A 384 2.78 23.64 13.88
N VAL A 385 2.36 22.40 14.10
CA VAL A 385 3.15 21.42 14.86
C VAL A 385 4.44 21.06 14.14
N GLY A 386 4.42 20.96 12.81
CA GLY A 386 5.61 20.73 12.00
C GLY A 386 6.65 21.83 12.17
N LEU A 387 6.22 23.10 12.11
CA LEU A 387 7.08 24.27 12.35
C LEU A 387 7.63 24.27 13.78
N GLN A 388 6.79 23.98 14.78
CA GLN A 388 7.22 23.84 16.17
C GLN A 388 8.31 22.77 16.33
N VAL A 389 8.14 21.59 15.73
CA VAL A 389 9.13 20.49 15.80
C VAL A 389 10.45 20.89 15.14
N CYS A 390 10.41 21.57 13.98
CA CYS A 390 11.62 22.08 13.32
C CYS A 390 12.36 23.10 14.20
N ARG A 391 11.63 24.07 14.77
CA ARG A 391 12.17 25.11 15.67
C ARG A 391 12.76 24.49 16.95
N GLN A 392 12.06 23.55 17.57
CA GLN A 392 12.51 22.81 18.75
C GLN A 392 13.78 22.00 18.45
N GLY A 393 13.81 21.26 17.34
CA GLY A 393 14.97 20.48 16.92
C GLY A 393 16.20 21.34 16.66
N TYR A 394 16.03 22.47 15.96
CA TYR A 394 17.08 23.46 15.73
C TYR A 394 17.66 23.97 17.05
N ASN A 395 16.79 24.43 17.96
CA ASN A 395 17.20 24.97 19.25
C ASN A 395 17.91 23.91 20.11
N MET A 396 17.43 22.67 20.15
CA MET A 396 18.08 21.58 20.90
C MET A 396 19.50 21.29 20.41
N LEU A 397 19.70 21.22 19.09
CA LEU A 397 21.02 21.01 18.51
C LEU A 397 21.93 22.21 18.74
N ASN A 398 21.41 23.43 18.60
CA ASN A 398 22.18 24.65 18.80
C ASN A 398 22.58 24.83 20.28
N LEU A 399 21.67 24.54 21.22
CA LEU A 399 21.99 24.50 22.65
C LEU A 399 23.10 23.50 22.97
N LEU A 400 23.17 22.36 22.26
CA LEU A 400 24.26 21.41 22.43
C LEU A 400 25.61 21.95 21.91
N ILE A 401 25.60 22.69 20.79
CA ILE A 401 26.79 23.39 20.26
C ILE A 401 27.28 24.43 21.28
N HIS A 402 26.38 25.28 21.78
CA HIS A 402 26.70 26.28 22.80
C HIS A 402 27.14 25.66 24.12
N ARG A 403 26.49 24.59 24.59
CA ARG A 403 26.89 23.87 25.81
C ARG A 403 28.32 23.31 25.73
N LYS A 404 28.79 22.96 24.53
CA LYS A 404 30.17 22.50 24.30
C LYS A 404 31.16 23.66 24.05
N ASN A 405 30.69 24.91 24.11
CA ASN A 405 31.46 26.13 23.84
C ASN A 405 32.15 26.06 22.46
N LEU A 406 31.35 25.79 21.42
CA LEU A 406 31.80 25.67 20.02
C LEU A 406 31.34 26.88 19.18
N ASN A 407 31.66 28.09 19.63
CA ASN A 407 31.21 29.36 19.02
C ASN A 407 31.73 29.60 17.59
N TYR A 408 32.66 28.77 17.11
CA TYR A 408 33.22 28.79 15.76
C TYR A 408 32.49 27.85 14.79
N LEU A 409 31.41 27.20 15.24
CA LEU A 409 30.48 26.47 14.41
C LEU A 409 29.15 27.21 14.35
N HIS A 410 28.56 27.23 13.17
CA HIS A 410 27.23 27.74 12.94
C HIS A 410 26.35 26.61 12.40
N LEU A 411 25.17 26.45 13.00
CA LEU A 411 24.12 25.59 12.49
C LEU A 411 23.10 26.53 11.82
N ASP A 412 22.95 26.41 10.51
CA ASP A 412 21.95 27.18 9.78
C ASP A 412 20.56 26.55 9.92
N TYR A 413 19.52 27.24 9.45
CA TYR A 413 18.13 26.80 9.65
C TYR A 413 17.76 25.58 8.81
N ASN A 414 18.48 25.30 7.71
CA ASN A 414 18.39 24.05 6.94
C ASN A 414 19.31 22.93 7.50
N PHE A 415 19.74 23.10 8.75
CA PHE A 415 20.53 22.16 9.51
C PHE A 415 21.91 21.84 8.88
N ASN A 416 22.50 22.68 8.03
CA ASN A 416 23.92 22.57 7.69
C ASN A 416 24.79 23.05 8.85
N LEU A 417 25.77 22.22 9.23
CA LEU A 417 26.78 22.60 10.22
C LEU A 417 28.01 23.11 9.48
N LYS A 418 28.26 24.42 9.55
CA LYS A 418 29.34 25.11 8.84
C LYS A 418 30.32 25.73 9.85
N PRO A 419 31.64 25.70 9.59
CA PRO A 419 32.59 26.45 10.40
C PRO A 419 32.51 27.95 10.05
N VAL A 420 32.49 28.83 11.05
CA VAL A 420 32.43 30.29 10.85
C VAL A 420 33.77 30.84 10.35
N LYS A 421 34.87 30.16 10.69
CA LYS A 421 36.24 30.49 10.32
C LYS A 421 37.05 29.21 10.08
N THR A 422 38.21 29.34 9.47
CA THR A 422 39.17 28.22 9.38
C THR A 422 39.58 27.75 10.77
N LEU A 423 39.30 26.48 11.08
CA LEU A 423 39.51 25.92 12.42
C LEU A 423 40.96 25.47 12.62
N THR A 424 41.51 25.77 13.79
CA THR A 424 42.78 25.19 14.23
C THR A 424 42.65 23.67 14.46
N THR A 425 43.77 22.96 14.49
CA THR A 425 43.77 21.50 14.78
C THR A 425 43.12 21.18 16.14
N LYS A 426 43.26 22.07 17.14
CA LYS A 426 42.64 21.92 18.46
C LYS A 426 41.12 22.10 18.39
N GLU A 427 40.66 23.16 17.73
CA GLU A 427 39.23 23.41 17.51
C GLU A 427 38.59 22.28 16.70
N ARG A 428 39.23 21.80 15.63
CA ARG A 428 38.75 20.69 14.80
C ARG A 428 38.61 19.38 15.58
N LYS A 429 39.58 19.05 16.44
CA LYS A 429 39.50 17.86 17.30
C LYS A 429 38.38 17.99 18.34
N LYS A 430 38.17 19.18 18.90
CA LYS A 430 37.11 19.46 19.90
C LYS A 430 35.70 19.47 19.30
N SER A 431 35.55 19.97 18.08
CA SER A 431 34.27 20.11 17.37
C SER A 431 33.81 18.87 16.62
N ARG A 432 34.60 17.80 16.63
CA ARG A 432 34.26 16.56 15.91
C ARG A 432 33.07 15.86 16.57
N PHE A 433 31.88 16.14 16.06
CA PHE A 433 30.66 15.44 16.45
C PHE A 433 30.67 13.99 15.94
N GLY A 434 29.97 13.12 16.67
CA GLY A 434 29.79 11.71 16.31
C GLY A 434 28.51 11.47 15.52
N ASN A 435 28.29 10.21 15.14
CA ASN A 435 27.15 9.79 14.32
C ASN A 435 25.79 10.15 14.93
N ALA A 436 25.64 10.11 16.26
CA ALA A 436 24.36 10.43 16.91
C ALA A 436 23.88 11.87 16.60
N PHE A 437 24.80 12.84 16.61
CA PHE A 437 24.48 14.23 16.29
C PHE A 437 24.16 14.38 14.80
N HIS A 438 25.02 13.87 13.92
CA HIS A 438 24.83 14.01 12.47
C HIS A 438 23.59 13.27 11.95
N LEU A 439 23.30 12.08 12.48
CA LEU A 439 22.09 11.33 12.12
C LEU A 439 20.83 12.07 12.54
N CYS A 440 20.79 12.58 13.78
CA CYS A 440 19.66 13.37 14.27
C CYS A 440 19.46 14.65 13.45
N ARG A 441 20.56 15.35 13.13
CA ARG A 441 20.57 16.52 12.25
C ARG A 441 19.98 16.24 10.86
N GLU A 442 20.39 15.15 10.20
CA GLU A 442 19.85 14.81 8.88
C GLU A 442 18.38 14.36 8.94
N VAL A 443 17.94 13.69 10.01
CA VAL A 443 16.52 13.36 10.22
C VAL A 443 15.69 14.64 10.37
N LEU A 444 16.20 15.61 11.14
CA LEU A 444 15.54 16.92 11.29
C LEU A 444 15.55 17.72 9.98
N ARG A 445 16.64 17.65 9.19
CA ARG A 445 16.67 18.26 7.85
C ARG A 445 15.60 17.67 6.94
N LEU A 446 15.49 16.35 6.86
CA LEU A 446 14.46 15.70 6.04
C LEU A 446 13.05 16.12 6.51
N THR A 447 12.83 16.17 7.82
CA THR A 447 11.57 16.63 8.40
C THR A 447 11.28 18.07 7.98
N LYS A 448 12.27 18.96 8.05
CA LYS A 448 12.14 20.36 7.64
C LYS A 448 11.80 20.50 6.17
N LEU A 449 12.45 19.75 5.27
CA LEU A 449 12.13 19.78 3.83
C LEU A 449 10.66 19.43 3.55
N VAL A 450 10.12 18.42 4.24
CA VAL A 450 8.71 18.03 4.11
C VAL A 450 7.78 19.10 4.67
N VAL A 451 8.05 19.61 5.88
CA VAL A 451 7.22 20.65 6.52
C VAL A 451 7.24 21.94 5.69
N ASP A 452 8.40 22.40 5.27
CA ASP A 452 8.56 23.61 4.46
C ASP A 452 7.84 23.50 3.11
N SER A 453 7.77 22.29 2.55
CA SER A 453 7.00 22.07 1.32
C SER A 453 5.51 22.31 1.56
N HIS A 454 4.97 21.83 2.68
CA HIS A 454 3.61 22.14 3.10
C HIS A 454 3.42 23.62 3.45
N VAL A 455 4.43 24.28 4.04
CA VAL A 455 4.37 25.72 4.32
C VAL A 455 4.25 26.51 3.02
N GLN A 456 5.07 26.21 1.99
CA GLN A 456 4.97 26.86 0.68
C GLN A 456 3.59 26.67 0.03
N TYR A 457 2.99 25.49 0.18
CA TYR A 457 1.62 25.23 -0.28
C TYR A 457 0.59 26.09 0.47
N ARG A 458 0.72 26.17 1.80
CA ARG A 458 -0.19 26.96 2.65
C ARG A 458 -0.04 28.46 2.46
N LEU A 459 1.12 28.94 2.03
CA LEU A 459 1.36 30.34 1.66
C LEU A 459 0.82 30.71 0.27
N GLY A 460 0.31 29.74 -0.51
CA GLY A 460 -0.16 30.02 -1.86
C GLY A 460 0.94 30.03 -2.94
N ASN A 461 2.19 29.73 -2.59
CA ASN A 461 3.34 29.85 -3.49
C ASN A 461 3.51 28.65 -4.44
N VAL A 462 3.00 27.47 -4.05
CA VAL A 462 2.99 26.25 -4.87
C VAL A 462 1.62 25.61 -4.81
N ASP A 463 1.20 24.97 -5.90
CA ASP A 463 -0.09 24.28 -5.95
C ASP A 463 -0.05 22.87 -5.34
N ALA A 464 -1.21 22.24 -5.17
CA ALA A 464 -1.33 20.92 -4.57
C ALA A 464 -0.64 19.80 -5.38
N PHE A 465 -0.57 19.93 -6.70
CA PHE A 465 0.08 18.97 -7.59
C PHE A 465 1.61 19.07 -7.49
N GLN A 466 2.14 20.28 -7.43
CA GLN A 466 3.56 20.58 -7.21
C GLN A 466 4.01 20.13 -5.82
N LEU A 467 3.18 20.35 -4.80
CA LEU A 467 3.41 19.80 -3.46
C LEU A 467 3.52 18.27 -3.52
N SER A 468 2.57 17.62 -4.20
CA SER A 468 2.54 16.15 -4.33
C SER A 468 3.71 15.56 -5.14
N ASP A 469 4.24 16.29 -6.13
CA ASP A 469 5.46 15.91 -6.87
C ASP A 469 6.75 16.20 -6.07
N GLY A 470 6.69 17.14 -5.14
CA GLY A 470 7.80 17.49 -4.25
C GLY A 470 8.02 16.49 -3.10
N LEU A 471 6.93 15.94 -2.56
CA LEU A 471 6.93 14.89 -1.53
C LEU A 471 7.26 13.51 -2.12
#